data_AF-A0A1G3IFW0-F1
#
_entry.id   AF-A0A1G3IFW0-F1
#
_cell.length_a   1.000
_cell.length_b   1.000
_cell.length_c   1.000
_cell.angle_alpha   90.00
_cell.angle_beta   90.00
_cell.angle_gamma   90.00
#
_symmetry.space_group_name_H-M   'P 1'
#
loop_
_entity.id
_entity.type
_entity.pdbx_description
1 polymer ?
#
loop_
_entity_poly.entity_id
_entity_poly.type
_entity_poly.pdbx_seq_one_letter_code
_entity_poly.pdbx_strand_id
1 'polypeptide(L)' 'MTIPKKVREAIHLSAGDVVAVDVEGDRVSLRKVTSGDDYVRAVHATLTEWTDPEDEEAWRDL' A
#
# COMPACT_ATOMS: atom_id res chain seq x y z
N MET A 1 0.36 -0.22 10.28
CA MET A 1 -1.11 -0.16 10.42
C MET A 1 -1.70 -1.49 9.99
N THR A 2 -2.58 -2.11 10.77
CA THR A 2 -3.17 -3.41 10.42
C THR A 2 -4.61 -3.24 9.97
N ILE A 3 -4.93 -3.68 8.74
CA ILE A 3 -6.32 -3.76 8.28
C ILE A 3 -6.92 -5.07 8.82
N PRO A 4 -8.01 -5.05 9.62
CA PRO A 4 -8.61 -6.27 10.17
C PRO A 4 -9.00 -7.28 9.09
N LYS A 5 -8.87 -8.58 9.39
CA LYS A 5 -9.14 -9.68 8.43
C LYS A 5 -10.52 -9.56 7.76
N LYS A 6 -11.55 -9.25 8.55
CA LYS A 6 -12.93 -9.07 8.04
C LYS A 6 -13.03 -7.97 6.99
N VAL A 7 -12.29 -6.88 7.16
CA VAL A 7 -12.26 -5.77 6.21
C VAL A 7 -11.54 -6.20 4.94
N ARG A 8 -10.38 -6.87 5.06
CA ARG A 8 -9.63 -7.36 3.89
C ARG A 8 -10.47 -8.31 3.02
N GLU A 9 -11.17 -9.25 3.65
CA GLU A 9 -12.04 -10.20 2.95
C GLU A 9 -13.22 -9.51 2.26
N ALA A 10 -13.83 -8.50 2.90
CA ALA A 10 -14.98 -7.78 2.35
C ALA A 10 -14.66 -7.01 1.06
N ILE A 11 -13.41 -6.57 0.88
CA ILE A 11 -12.96 -5.84 -0.32
C ILE A 11 -11.92 -6.61 -1.14
N HIS A 12 -11.81 -7.92 -0.94
CA HIS A 12 -10.93 -8.83 -1.68
C HIS A 12 -9.46 -8.38 -1.74
N LEU A 13 -8.95 -7.91 -0.60
CA LEU A 13 -7.55 -7.54 -0.42
C LEU A 13 -6.67 -8.74 -0.07
N SER A 14 -5.55 -8.83 -0.77
CA SER A 14 -4.44 -9.75 -0.56
C SER A 14 -3.19 -8.97 -0.18
N ALA A 15 -2.19 -9.67 0.37
CA ALA A 15 -0.88 -9.07 0.60
C ALA A 15 -0.28 -8.57 -0.73
N GLY A 16 0.28 -7.37 -0.73
CA GLY A 16 0.82 -6.71 -1.92
C GLY A 16 -0.19 -5.89 -2.73
N ASP A 17 -1.48 -5.91 -2.39
CA ASP A 17 -2.45 -5.00 -3.03
C ASP A 17 -2.24 -3.54 -2.59
N VAL A 18 -2.39 -2.63 -3.55
CA VAL A 18 -2.40 -1.18 -3.30
C VAL A 18 -3.80 -0.73 -2.91
N VAL A 19 -3.88 0.08 -1.86
CA VAL A 19 -5.15 0.60 -1.32
C VAL A 19 -5.11 2.12 -1.32
N ALA A 20 -6.14 2.74 -1.89
CA ALA A 20 -6.38 4.18 -1.73
C ALA A 20 -7.12 4.42 -0.41
N VAL A 21 -6.67 5.43 0.34
CA VAL A 21 -7.26 5.85 1.61
C VAL A 21 -7.69 7.30 1.48
N ASP A 22 -8.99 7.54 1.59
CA ASP A 22 -9.56 8.88 1.57
C ASP A 22 -10.19 9.19 2.93
N VAL A 23 -10.01 10.42 3.41
CA VAL A 23 -10.49 10.90 4.72
C VAL A 23 -11.42 12.09 4.52
N GLU A 24 -12.64 11.96 5.01
CA GLU A 24 -13.65 13.02 5.02
C GLU A 24 -14.17 13.21 6.45
N GLY A 25 -13.63 14.21 7.16
CA GLY A 25 -13.98 14.46 8.56
C GLY A 25 -13.58 13.30 9.47
N ASP A 26 -14.57 12.63 10.06
CA ASP A 26 -14.41 11.45 10.92
C ASP A 26 -14.55 10.12 10.17
N ARG A 27 -14.75 10.16 8.86
CA ARG A 27 -14.93 8.98 8.01
C ARG A 27 -13.68 8.67 7.21
N VAL A 28 -13.27 7.40 7.25
CA VAL A 28 -12.21 6.85 6.40
C VAL A 28 -12.83 5.88 5.40
N SER A 29 -12.49 6.03 4.13
CA SER A 29 -12.85 5.08 3.07
C SER A 29 -11.60 4.39 2.52
N LEU A 30 -11.74 3.09 2.26
CA LEU A 30 -10.66 2.23 1.76
C LEU A 30 -11.13 1.59 0.45
N ARG A 31 -10.30 1.67 -0.59
CA ARG A 31 -10.58 1.10 -1.91
C ARG A 31 -9.37 0.34 -2.44
N LYS A 32 -9.56 -0.90 -2.88
CA LYS A 32 -8.55 -1.63 -3.67
C LYS A 32 -8.34 -0.95 -5.01
N VAL A 33 -7.09 -0.68 -5.36
CA VAL A 33 -6.72 -0.09 -6.66
C VAL A 33 -6.61 -1.23 -7.69
N THR A 34 -7.51 -1.26 -8.67
CA THR A 34 -7.64 -2.37 -9.64
C THR A 34 -6.76 -2.23 -10.89
N SER A 35 -6.22 -1.04 -11.15
CA SER A 35 -5.17 -0.78 -12.11
C SER A 35 -4.38 0.40 -11.57
N GLY A 36 -3.08 0.19 -11.34
CA GLY A 36 -2.22 1.20 -10.72
C GLY A 36 -2.32 2.50 -11.50
N ASP A 37 -2.47 3.60 -10.79
CA ASP A 37 -2.21 4.91 -11.36
C ASP A 37 -0.76 4.87 -11.89
N ASP A 38 -0.61 4.92 -13.21
CA ASP A 38 0.71 4.82 -13.87
C ASP A 38 1.68 5.87 -13.32
N TYR A 39 1.14 6.98 -12.81
CA TYR A 39 1.89 8.00 -12.09
C TYR A 39 2.57 7.44 -10.82
N VAL A 40 1.83 6.73 -9.97
CA VAL A 40 2.37 6.15 -8.72
C VAL A 40 3.43 5.11 -9.04
N ARG A 41 3.22 4.30 -10.08
CA ARG A 41 4.21 3.31 -10.55
C ARG A 41 5.46 3.97 -11.09
N ALA A 42 5.32 5.04 -11.88
CA ALA A 42 6.43 5.79 -12.43
C ALA A 42 7.26 6.47 -11.35
N VAL A 43 6.61 7.10 -10.35
CA VAL A 43 7.31 7.73 -9.22
C VAL A 43 8.05 6.68 -8.39
N HIS A 44 7.43 5.55 -8.06
CA HIS A 44 8.09 4.47 -7.33
C HIS A 44 9.32 3.94 -8.08
N ALA A 45 9.26 3.82 -9.40
CA ALA A 45 10.41 3.38 -10.21
C ALA A 45 11.61 4.35 -10.17
N THR A 46 11.41 5.61 -9.74
CA THR A 46 12.50 6.58 -9.54
C THR A 46 13.09 6.58 -8.13
N LEU A 47 12.44 5.95 -7.15
CA LEU A 47 12.90 5.85 -5.76
C LEU A 47 13.86 4.67 -5.57
N THR A 48 14.77 4.44 -6.51
CA THR A 48 15.68 3.28 -6.51
C THR A 48 16.62 3.25 -5.31
N GLU A 49 16.88 4.41 -4.72
CA GLU A 49 17.75 4.62 -3.53
C GLU A 49 17.22 3.97 -2.25
N TRP A 50 15.96 3.49 -2.23
CA TRP A 50 15.31 2.86 -1.06
C TRP A 50 15.00 1.37 -1.27
N THR A 51 15.52 0.80 -2.36
CA THR A 51 15.31 -0.61 -2.75
C THR A 51 16.59 -1.43 -2.61
N ASP A 52 17.62 -0.89 -1.95
CA ASP A 52 18.87 -1.61 -1.76
C ASP A 52 18.67 -2.75 -0.74
N PRO A 53 19.37 -3.88 -0.91
CA PRO A 53 19.25 -5.00 0.02
C PRO A 53 19.61 -4.62 1.46
N GLU A 54 20.44 -3.59 1.65
CA GLU A 54 20.76 -2.99 2.93
C GLU A 54 19.55 -2.32 3.61
N ASP A 55 18.64 -1.71 2.84
CA ASP A 55 17.38 -1.17 3.36
C ASP A 55 16.43 -2.30 3.76
N GLU A 56 16.27 -3.30 2.89
CA GLU A 56 15.43 -4.47 3.18
C GLU A 56 15.93 -5.21 4.45
N GLU A 57 17.25 -5.30 4.64
CA GLU A 57 17.87 -5.88 5.86
C GLU A 57 17.62 -5.02 7.11
N ALA A 58 17.67 -3.69 6.99
CA ALA A 58 17.43 -2.79 8.11
C ALA A 58 15.96 -2.76 8.58
N TRP A 59 15.00 -2.95 7.68
CA TRP A 59 13.58 -2.71 7.95
C TRP A 59 12.69 -3.95 7.95
N ARG A 60 13.20 -5.13 7.59
CA ARG A 60 12.42 -6.39 7.49
C ARG A 60 11.72 -6.82 8.79
N ASP A 61 12.27 -6.49 9.96
CA ASP A 61 11.82 -6.97 11.27
C ASP A 61 11.09 -5.91 12.12
N LEU A 62 10.69 -4.79 11.51
CA LEU A 62 9.89 -3.71 12.12
C LEU A 62 8.40 -3.80 11.74
#